data_AF-A0A6C0KYQ9-F1
#
_entry.id   AF-A0A6C0KYQ9-F1
#
_cell.length_a   1.000
_cell.length_b   1.000
_cell.length_c   1.000
_cell.angle_alpha   90.00
_cell.angle_beta   90.00
_cell.angle_gamma   90.00
#
_symmetry.space_group_name_H-M   'P 1'
#
loop_
_entity.id
_entity.type
_entity.pdbx_description
1 polymer ?
#
loop_
_entity_poly.entity_id
_entity_poly.type
_entity_poly.pdbx_seq_one_letter_code
_entity_poly.pdbx_strand_id
1 'polypeptide(L)'
;MFAAVATYTGLFYTLKCFGFDPLKARAFNSFINAAFLSYMGIISFSAFLVHQYDTPTYLLRKPEQVWLTDYIIGFFTIDLVLGHFYGGLNLITGYVHHSVYILLLLYLRLYHESNLIYLCLPFELPTMFQSLQQISPQHYRPYLSAAFGSTFVLFRLVGNSIVIYMAYQVSMLYTIVASLMMITHIAWFSEWTYKRLLTKPRQEEPKVITSHA
;
A
#
# COMPACT_ATOMS: atom_id res chain seq x y z
N MET A 1 -0.82 -18.65 -1.46
CA MET A 1 0.51 -18.12 -1.83
C MET A 1 0.80 -18.31 -3.32
N PHE A 2 0.82 -19.56 -3.83
CA PHE A 2 1.11 -19.86 -5.25
C PHE A 2 0.22 -19.13 -6.26
N ALA A 3 -1.09 -19.03 -6.00
CA ALA A 3 -2.00 -18.30 -6.89
C ALA A 3 -1.65 -16.81 -7.00
N ALA A 4 -1.32 -16.14 -5.89
CA ALA A 4 -0.89 -14.75 -5.91
C ALA A 4 0.41 -14.59 -6.71
N VAL A 5 1.41 -15.43 -6.40
CA VAL A 5 2.69 -15.44 -7.11
C VAL A 5 2.49 -15.60 -8.62
N ALA A 6 1.74 -16.63 -9.04
CA ALA A 6 1.47 -16.91 -10.45
C ALA A 6 0.72 -15.76 -11.13
N THR A 7 -0.31 -15.20 -10.51
CA THR A 7 -1.08 -14.07 -11.05
C THR A 7 -0.21 -12.82 -11.20
N TYR A 8 0.59 -12.48 -10.18
CA TYR A 8 1.44 -11.28 -10.21
C TYR A 8 2.58 -11.40 -11.22
N THR A 9 3.27 -12.54 -11.22
CA THR A 9 4.34 -12.81 -12.17
C THR A 9 3.79 -12.88 -13.60
N GLY A 10 2.65 -13.55 -13.79
CA GLY A 10 1.97 -13.64 -15.08
C GLY A 10 1.55 -12.28 -15.62
N LEU A 11 0.91 -11.43 -14.79
CA LEU A 11 0.52 -10.08 -15.18
C LEU A 11 1.75 -9.22 -15.52
N PHE A 12 2.81 -9.28 -14.71
CA PHE A 12 4.04 -8.54 -14.98
C PHE A 12 4.65 -8.88 -16.35
N TYR A 13 4.83 -10.18 -16.64
CA TYR A 13 5.40 -10.61 -17.91
C TYR A 13 4.47 -10.35 -19.09
N THR A 14 3.15 -10.47 -18.89
CA THR A 14 2.15 -10.09 -19.91
C THR A 14 2.29 -8.61 -20.29
N LEU A 15 2.38 -7.71 -19.31
CA LEU A 15 2.58 -6.28 -19.58
C LEU A 15 3.91 -5.99 -20.29
N LYS A 16 4.98 -6.69 -19.91
CA LYS A 16 6.25 -6.62 -20.64
C LYS A 16 6.12 -7.08 -22.10
N CYS A 17 5.36 -8.14 -22.37
CA CYS A 17 5.07 -8.58 -23.73
C CYS A 17 4.28 -7.55 -24.55
N PHE A 18 3.46 -6.73 -23.89
CA PHE A 18 2.79 -5.57 -24.49
C PHE A 18 3.66 -4.30 -24.58
N GLY A 19 4.97 -4.40 -24.30
CA GLY A 19 5.91 -3.30 -24.46
C GLY A 19 5.96 -2.31 -23.29
N PHE A 20 5.36 -2.64 -22.15
CA PHE A 20 5.55 -1.83 -20.94
C PHE A 20 7.00 -1.95 -20.47
N ASP A 21 7.60 -0.81 -20.13
CA ASP A 21 8.87 -0.84 -19.41
C ASP A 21 8.69 -1.52 -18.03
N PRO A 22 9.74 -2.16 -17.47
CA PRO A 22 9.62 -2.90 -16.22
C PRO A 22 9.10 -2.08 -15.04
N LEU A 23 9.37 -0.77 -15.01
CA LEU A 23 8.92 0.10 -13.91
C LEU A 23 7.42 0.38 -14.02
N LYS A 24 6.91 0.69 -15.20
CA LYS A 24 5.47 0.87 -15.44
C LYS A 24 4.69 -0.43 -15.25
N ALA A 25 5.23 -1.55 -15.69
CA ALA A 25 4.61 -2.86 -15.45
C ALA A 25 4.48 -3.15 -13.94
N ARG A 26 5.54 -2.86 -13.15
CA ARG A 26 5.47 -3.02 -11.70
C ARG A 26 4.52 -2.02 -11.03
N ALA A 27 4.52 -0.77 -11.47
CA ALA A 27 3.59 0.25 -10.97
C ALA A 27 2.13 -0.14 -11.24
N PHE A 28 1.84 -0.70 -12.42
CA PHE A 28 0.51 -1.21 -12.75
C PHE A 28 0.11 -2.39 -11.85
N ASN A 29 1.02 -3.35 -11.63
CA ASN A 29 0.78 -4.45 -10.70
C ASN A 29 0.50 -3.95 -9.27
N SER A 30 1.29 -2.99 -8.80
CA SER A 30 1.10 -2.35 -7.50
C SER A 30 -0.26 -1.65 -7.41
N PHE A 31 -0.70 -0.97 -8.48
CA PHE A 31 -2.03 -0.36 -8.54
C PHE A 31 -3.15 -1.40 -8.42
N ILE A 32 -3.10 -2.49 -9.20
CA ILE A 32 -4.11 -3.55 -9.14
C ILE A 32 -4.15 -4.19 -7.74
N ASN A 33 -2.98 -4.47 -7.15
CA ASN A 33 -2.90 -5.01 -5.80
C ASN A 33 -3.51 -4.06 -4.76
N ALA A 34 -3.05 -2.81 -4.77
CA ALA A 34 -3.50 -1.82 -3.81
C ALA A 34 -5.00 -1.55 -3.93
N ALA A 35 -5.55 -1.56 -5.15
CA ALA A 35 -6.99 -1.45 -5.38
C ALA A 35 -7.74 -2.65 -4.79
N PHE A 36 -7.28 -3.88 -5.04
CA PHE A 36 -7.86 -5.09 -4.48
C PHE A 36 -7.82 -5.11 -2.95
N LEU A 37 -6.65 -4.84 -2.36
CA LEU A 37 -6.47 -4.81 -0.91
C LEU A 37 -7.27 -3.68 -0.26
N SER A 38 -7.34 -2.51 -0.88
CA SER A 38 -8.17 -1.40 -0.39
C SER A 38 -9.65 -1.77 -0.40
N TYR A 39 -10.14 -2.42 -1.47
CA TYR A 39 -11.53 -2.88 -1.56
C TYR A 39 -11.85 -3.89 -0.45
N MET A 40 -11.01 -4.92 -0.29
CA MET A 40 -11.16 -5.91 0.78
C MET A 40 -11.06 -5.26 2.16
N GLY A 41 -10.16 -4.30 2.32
CA GLY A 41 -9.97 -3.53 3.55
C GLY A 41 -11.18 -2.70 3.93
N ILE A 42 -11.76 -1.97 2.97
CA ILE A 42 -12.96 -1.16 3.20
C ILE A 42 -14.13 -2.04 3.63
N ILE A 43 -14.40 -3.15 2.94
CA ILE A 43 -15.49 -4.09 3.31
C ILE A 43 -15.29 -4.59 4.74
N SER A 44 -14.07 -5.03 5.04
CA SER A 44 -13.75 -5.65 6.32
C SER A 44 -13.77 -4.62 7.47
N PHE A 45 -13.23 -3.43 7.23
CA PHE A 45 -13.27 -2.32 8.18
C PHE A 45 -14.70 -1.81 8.40
N SER A 46 -15.53 -1.71 7.36
CA SER A 46 -16.95 -1.37 7.49
C SER A 46 -17.71 -2.42 8.30
N ALA A 47 -17.51 -3.71 8.03
CA ALA A 47 -18.10 -4.78 8.83
C ALA A 47 -17.66 -4.69 10.30
N PHE A 48 -16.37 -4.43 10.54
CA PHE A 48 -15.83 -4.22 11.88
C PHE A 48 -16.51 -3.05 12.62
N LEU A 49 -16.72 -1.91 11.96
CA LEU A 49 -17.41 -0.75 12.53
C LEU A 49 -18.88 -1.05 12.85
N VAL A 50 -19.58 -1.77 11.97
CA VAL A 50 -21.00 -2.15 12.17
C VAL A 50 -21.18 -3.07 13.36
N HIS A 51 -20.23 -3.97 13.60
CA HIS A 51 -20.25 -4.90 14.74
C HIS A 51 -19.68 -4.29 16.04
N GLN A 52 -19.68 -2.96 16.17
CA GLN A 52 -19.37 -2.21 17.40
C GLN A 52 -18.07 -2.64 18.10
N TYR A 53 -17.01 -2.90 17.34
CA TYR A 53 -15.72 -3.29 17.92
C TYR A 53 -15.76 -4.59 18.74
N ASP A 54 -16.70 -5.52 18.47
CA ASP A 54 -16.69 -6.87 19.05
C ASP A 54 -15.50 -7.67 18.52
N THR A 55 -14.34 -7.29 19.05
CA THR A 55 -13.00 -7.70 18.65
C THR A 55 -12.83 -9.21 18.83
N PRO A 56 -13.31 -9.85 19.92
CA PRO A 56 -13.26 -11.30 20.07
C PRO A 56 -13.99 -12.06 18.96
N THR A 57 -15.19 -11.62 18.57
CA THR A 57 -15.98 -12.27 17.50
C THR A 57 -15.38 -12.02 16.11
N TYR A 58 -14.79 -10.84 15.88
CA TYR A 58 -14.08 -10.52 14.66
C TYR A 58 -12.75 -11.29 14.52
N LEU A 59 -12.12 -11.64 15.64
CA LEU A 59 -10.93 -12.48 15.71
C LEU A 59 -11.22 -13.96 15.45
N LEU A 60 -12.49 -14.40 15.42
CA LEU A 60 -12.83 -15.77 15.07
C LEU A 60 -12.45 -16.08 13.61
N ARG A 61 -11.69 -17.16 13.48
CA ARG A 61 -11.11 -17.65 12.23
C ARG A 61 -12.20 -17.98 11.21
N LYS A 62 -12.25 -17.23 10.11
CA LYS A 62 -12.89 -17.62 8.85
C LYS A 62 -11.83 -18.16 7.90
N PRO A 63 -12.09 -19.24 7.15
CA PRO A 63 -11.18 -19.76 6.12
C PRO A 63 -10.74 -18.68 5.11
N GLU A 64 -11.61 -17.69 4.91
CA GLU A 64 -11.38 -16.52 4.06
C GLU A 64 -10.18 -15.66 4.49
N GLN A 65 -9.75 -15.77 5.74
CA GLN A 65 -8.72 -14.91 6.32
C GLN A 65 -7.31 -15.44 6.06
N VAL A 66 -7.18 -16.76 5.97
CA VAL A 66 -5.89 -17.42 5.72
C VAL A 66 -5.45 -17.19 4.28
N TRP A 67 -6.38 -17.22 3.31
CA TRP A 67 -6.00 -17.04 1.90
C TRP A 67 -5.52 -15.61 1.62
N LEU A 68 -6.06 -14.60 2.30
CA LEU A 68 -5.67 -13.21 2.07
C LEU A 68 -4.29 -12.90 2.63
N THR A 69 -3.96 -13.40 3.83
CA THR A 69 -2.60 -13.33 4.37
C THR A 69 -1.60 -14.00 3.43
N ASP A 70 -1.93 -15.18 2.93
CA ASP A 70 -1.12 -15.93 1.97
C ASP A 70 -0.96 -15.22 0.62
N TYR A 71 -1.99 -14.48 0.23
CA TYR A 71 -1.97 -13.65 -0.97
C TYR A 71 -1.00 -12.48 -0.80
N ILE A 72 -1.07 -11.76 0.32
CA ILE A 72 -0.21 -10.59 0.60
C ILE A 72 1.25 -11.01 0.76
N ILE A 73 1.52 -12.12 1.46
CA ILE A 73 2.88 -12.68 1.54
C ILE A 73 3.41 -12.99 0.13
N GLY A 74 2.61 -13.64 -0.70
CA GLY A 74 2.99 -13.95 -2.08
C GLY A 74 3.27 -12.69 -2.91
N PHE A 75 2.43 -11.67 -2.77
CA PHE A 75 2.61 -10.37 -3.42
C PHE A 75 3.93 -9.71 -3.01
N PHE A 76 4.17 -9.51 -1.70
CA PHE A 76 5.39 -8.85 -1.22
C PHE A 76 6.65 -9.64 -1.59
N THR A 77 6.58 -10.97 -1.58
CA THR A 77 7.69 -11.82 -2.03
C THR A 77 8.02 -11.55 -3.50
N ILE A 78 7.01 -11.49 -4.37
CA ILE A 78 7.22 -11.19 -5.78
C ILE A 78 7.64 -9.75 -6.03
N ASP A 79 7.13 -8.78 -5.27
CA ASP A 79 7.57 -7.40 -5.40
C ASP A 79 9.05 -7.23 -4.99
N LEU A 80 9.51 -7.93 -3.95
CA LEU A 80 10.93 -8.00 -3.57
C LEU A 80 11.79 -8.61 -4.69
N VAL A 81 11.35 -9.73 -5.27
CA VAL A 81 12.05 -10.40 -6.38
C VAL A 81 12.12 -9.49 -7.61
N LEU A 82 11.00 -8.93 -8.03
CA LEU A 82 10.94 -8.04 -9.19
C LEU A 82 11.71 -6.75 -8.94
N GLY A 83 11.65 -6.19 -7.73
CA GLY A 83 12.42 -5.02 -7.32
C GLY A 83 13.93 -5.27 -7.32
N HIS A 84 14.37 -6.50 -7.01
CA HIS A 84 15.77 -6.90 -7.10
C HIS A 84 16.26 -6.98 -8.54
N PHE A 85 15.52 -7.65 -9.42
CA PHE A 85 15.93 -7.85 -10.81
C PHE A 85 15.71 -6.64 -11.72
N TYR A 86 14.68 -5.83 -11.46
CA TYR A 86 14.27 -4.72 -12.33
C TYR A 86 14.39 -3.33 -11.67
N GLY A 87 14.93 -3.26 -10.46
CA GLY A 87 15.21 -2.02 -9.74
C GLY A 87 13.96 -1.29 -9.23
N GLY A 88 14.13 -0.03 -8.80
CA GLY A 88 13.02 0.85 -8.40
C GLY A 88 12.39 0.58 -7.02
N LEU A 89 12.88 -0.41 -6.27
CA LEU A 89 12.51 -0.64 -4.89
C LEU A 89 13.52 0.04 -3.96
N ASN A 90 13.04 0.93 -3.09
CA ASN A 90 13.89 1.60 -2.11
C ASN A 90 14.22 0.65 -0.95
N LEU A 91 15.41 0.78 -0.37
CA LEU A 91 15.87 -0.06 0.74
C LEU A 91 14.91 -0.05 1.93
N ILE A 92 14.53 1.14 2.40
CA ILE A 92 13.73 1.30 3.61
C ILE A 92 12.25 1.11 3.29
N THR A 93 11.72 1.85 2.31
CA THR A 93 10.28 1.86 2.02
C THR A 93 9.82 0.60 1.27
N GLY A 94 10.76 -0.20 0.74
CA GLY A 94 10.46 -1.42 0.00
C GLY A 94 11.06 -2.65 0.65
N TYR A 95 12.39 -2.83 0.60
CA TYR A 95 13.02 -4.08 1.06
C TYR A 95 12.76 -4.38 2.53
N VAL A 96 13.10 -3.45 3.42
CA VAL A 96 12.91 -3.62 4.87
C VAL A 96 11.42 -3.69 5.19
N HIS A 97 10.62 -2.76 4.65
CA HIS A 97 9.19 -2.71 4.90
C HIS A 97 8.47 -4.02 4.50
N HIS A 98 8.66 -4.50 3.27
CA HIS A 98 8.01 -5.72 2.78
C HIS A 98 8.51 -6.95 3.52
N SER A 99 9.81 -7.04 3.86
CA SER A 99 10.36 -8.17 4.62
C SER A 99 9.78 -8.24 6.03
N VAL A 100 9.72 -7.10 6.73
CA VAL A 100 9.11 -7.02 8.07
C VAL A 100 7.63 -7.37 8.01
N TYR A 101 6.90 -6.90 7.00
CA TYR A 101 5.49 -7.27 6.82
C TYR A 101 5.32 -8.76 6.57
N ILE A 102 6.15 -9.38 5.71
CA ILE A 102 6.10 -10.84 5.49
C ILE A 102 6.30 -11.59 6.81
N LEU A 103 7.29 -11.22 7.63
CA LEU A 103 7.53 -11.85 8.93
C LEU A 103 6.37 -11.66 9.90
N LEU A 104 5.80 -10.45 9.97
CA LEU A 104 4.62 -10.17 10.78
C LEU A 104 3.42 -11.03 10.34
N LEU A 105 3.19 -11.17 9.03
CA LEU A 105 2.10 -11.97 8.50
C LEU A 105 2.28 -13.47 8.75
N LEU A 106 3.53 -13.95 8.65
CA LEU A 106 3.86 -15.33 9.04
C LEU A 106 3.60 -15.56 10.52
N TYR A 107 3.99 -14.62 11.39
CA TYR A 107 3.68 -14.66 12.81
C TYR A 107 2.16 -14.72 13.05
N LEU A 108 1.39 -13.78 12.50
CA LEU A 108 -0.08 -13.76 12.64
C LEU A 108 -0.72 -15.05 12.11
N ARG A 109 -0.16 -15.66 11.06
CA ARG A 109 -0.62 -16.95 10.55
C ARG A 109 -0.36 -18.09 11.54
N LEU A 110 0.83 -18.15 12.13
CA LEU A 110 1.24 -19.19 13.08
C LEU A 110 0.40 -19.17 14.35
N TYR A 111 0.04 -17.98 14.84
CA TYR A 111 -0.78 -17.80 16.05
C TYR A 111 -2.28 -17.69 15.76
N HIS A 112 -2.71 -17.89 14.51
CA HIS A 112 -4.11 -17.82 14.10
C HIS A 112 -4.79 -16.46 14.30
N GLU A 113 -4.01 -15.38 14.26
CA GLU A 113 -4.45 -13.99 14.43
C GLU A 113 -4.44 -13.20 13.11
N SER A 114 -4.61 -13.90 11.99
CA SER A 114 -4.63 -13.32 10.64
C SER A 114 -5.67 -12.21 10.47
N ASN A 115 -6.67 -12.15 11.34
CA ASN A 115 -7.71 -11.11 11.37
C ASN A 115 -7.23 -9.69 11.56
N LEU A 116 -6.11 -9.51 12.28
CA LEU A 116 -5.57 -8.19 12.54
C LEU A 116 -5.13 -7.48 11.27
N ILE A 117 -4.83 -8.23 10.19
CA ILE A 117 -4.43 -7.65 8.91
C ILE A 117 -5.51 -6.75 8.30
N TYR A 118 -6.79 -7.11 8.49
CA TYR A 118 -7.91 -6.43 7.84
C TYR A 118 -8.07 -4.99 8.31
N LEU A 119 -7.64 -4.69 9.53
CA LEU A 119 -7.63 -3.33 10.07
C LEU A 119 -6.59 -2.45 9.37
N CYS A 120 -5.54 -3.05 8.83
CA CYS A 120 -4.45 -2.35 8.16
C CYS A 120 -4.62 -2.29 6.63
N LEU A 121 -5.47 -3.11 6.03
CA LEU A 121 -5.69 -3.12 4.57
C LEU A 121 -6.13 -1.77 3.96
N PRO A 122 -6.96 -0.95 4.64
CA PRO A 122 -7.26 0.40 4.14
C PRO A 122 -6.01 1.29 3.96
N PHE A 123 -4.87 0.94 4.57
CA PHE A 123 -3.61 1.70 4.43
C PHE A 123 -2.96 1.54 3.06
N GLU A 124 -3.49 0.67 2.20
CA GLU A 124 -3.07 0.54 0.80
C GLU A 124 -3.73 1.56 -0.14
N LEU A 125 -4.78 2.25 0.29
CA LEU A 125 -5.46 3.23 -0.56
C LEU A 125 -4.52 4.38 -1.02
N PRO A 126 -3.63 4.92 -0.17
CA PRO A 126 -2.60 5.86 -0.63
C PRO A 126 -1.68 5.21 -1.67
N THR A 127 -1.22 3.99 -1.45
CA THR A 127 -0.35 3.25 -2.39
C THR A 127 -1.01 3.11 -3.76
N MET A 128 -2.34 2.89 -3.80
CA MET A 128 -3.12 2.84 -5.04
C MET A 128 -2.99 4.14 -5.83
N PHE A 129 -3.22 5.30 -5.19
CA PHE A 129 -3.09 6.60 -5.86
C PHE A 129 -1.65 6.91 -6.27
N GLN A 130 -0.67 6.54 -5.44
CA GLN A 130 0.75 6.69 -5.78
C GLN A 130 1.14 5.85 -7.00
N SER A 131 0.68 4.61 -7.07
CA SER A 131 0.95 3.70 -8.19
C SER A 131 0.27 4.18 -9.46
N LEU A 132 -1.00 4.62 -9.35
CA LEU A 132 -1.74 5.21 -10.47
C LEU A 132 -1.05 6.47 -11.01
N GLN A 133 -0.47 7.30 -10.15
CA GLN A 133 0.27 8.49 -10.55
C GLN A 133 1.47 8.17 -11.47
N GLN A 134 2.16 7.04 -11.24
CA GLN A 134 3.33 6.63 -12.02
C GLN A 134 2.97 6.21 -13.45
N ILE A 135 1.78 5.64 -13.64
CA ILE A 135 1.30 5.18 -14.95
C ILE A 135 0.40 6.20 -15.65
N SER A 136 -0.02 7.26 -14.96
CA SER A 136 -0.95 8.25 -15.50
C SER A 136 -0.25 9.36 -16.31
N PRO A 137 -0.94 9.91 -17.34
CA PRO A 137 -0.53 11.11 -18.04
C PRO A 137 -0.23 12.30 -17.11
N GLN A 138 0.65 13.20 -17.55
CA GLN A 138 1.20 14.28 -16.72
C GLN A 138 0.12 15.23 -16.18
N HIS A 139 -0.94 15.50 -16.95
CA HIS A 139 -2.02 16.40 -16.53
C HIS A 139 -2.88 15.84 -15.39
N TYR A 140 -2.93 14.53 -15.17
CA TYR A 140 -3.64 13.92 -14.03
C TYR A 140 -2.80 13.88 -12.74
N ARG A 141 -1.48 14.02 -12.84
CA ARG A 141 -0.55 13.85 -11.70
C ARG A 141 -0.82 14.79 -10.53
N PRO A 142 -1.20 16.08 -10.71
CA PRO A 142 -1.52 16.95 -9.58
C PRO A 142 -2.71 16.46 -8.75
N TYR A 143 -3.78 16.00 -9.42
CA TYR A 143 -4.98 15.47 -8.77
C TYR A 143 -4.70 14.16 -8.04
N LEU A 144 -3.98 13.23 -8.67
CA LEU A 144 -3.57 11.97 -8.05
C LEU A 144 -2.63 12.18 -6.87
N SER A 145 -1.75 13.18 -6.95
CA SER A 145 -0.88 13.56 -5.83
C SER A 145 -1.67 14.15 -4.67
N ALA A 146 -2.72 14.92 -4.93
CA ALA A 146 -3.61 15.42 -3.89
C ALA A 146 -4.40 14.27 -3.24
N ALA A 147 -4.92 13.34 -4.06
CA ALA A 147 -5.62 12.14 -3.58
C ALA A 147 -4.71 11.23 -2.74
N PHE A 148 -3.46 11.02 -3.16
CA PHE A 148 -2.45 10.34 -2.33
C PHE A 148 -2.30 11.03 -0.98
N GLY A 149 -2.09 12.35 -0.95
CA GLY A 149 -1.86 13.09 0.29
C GLY A 149 -3.06 13.02 1.24
N SER A 150 -4.28 13.23 0.74
CA SER A 150 -5.49 13.17 1.57
C SER A 150 -5.74 11.78 2.11
N THR A 151 -5.64 10.74 1.27
CA THR A 151 -5.82 9.36 1.71
C THR A 151 -4.71 8.91 2.65
N PHE A 152 -3.47 9.38 2.49
CA PHE A 152 -2.38 9.06 3.41
C PHE A 152 -2.71 9.56 4.82
N VAL A 153 -3.14 10.82 4.95
CA VAL A 153 -3.54 11.37 6.25
C VAL A 153 -4.70 10.58 6.84
N LEU A 154 -5.76 10.34 6.06
CA LEU A 154 -6.96 9.66 6.55
C LEU A 154 -6.68 8.22 6.98
N PHE A 155 -6.04 7.42 6.13
CA PHE A 155 -5.89 6.00 6.40
C PHE A 155 -4.63 5.70 7.21
N ARG A 156 -3.47 6.24 6.81
CA ARG A 156 -2.18 5.89 7.45
C ARG A 156 -1.87 6.66 8.72
N LEU A 157 -2.46 7.86 8.92
CA LEU A 157 -2.29 8.62 10.17
C LEU A 157 -3.54 8.49 11.05
N VAL A 158 -4.72 8.95 10.61
CA VAL A 158 -5.92 8.88 11.46
C VAL A 158 -6.33 7.43 11.70
N GLY A 159 -6.41 6.62 10.65
CA GLY A 159 -6.72 5.19 10.76
C GLY A 159 -5.73 4.43 11.65
N ASN A 160 -4.43 4.69 11.51
CA ASN A 160 -3.44 4.05 12.36
C ASN A 160 -3.53 4.47 13.83
N SER A 161 -3.91 5.71 14.14
CA SER A 161 -4.18 6.12 15.53
C SER A 161 -5.33 5.32 16.15
N ILE A 162 -6.38 5.03 15.37
CA ILE A 162 -7.48 4.16 15.81
C ILE A 162 -6.98 2.73 16.03
N VAL A 163 -6.17 2.19 15.12
CA VAL A 163 -5.57 0.86 15.25
C VAL A 163 -4.69 0.77 16.50
N ILE A 164 -3.88 1.79 16.80
CA ILE A 164 -3.05 1.85 18.02
C ILE A 164 -3.92 1.80 19.28
N TYR A 165 -4.97 2.63 19.32
CA TYR A 165 -5.90 2.66 20.46
C TYR A 165 -6.55 1.29 20.68
N MET A 166 -6.98 0.63 19.61
CA MET A 166 -7.56 -0.71 19.70
C MET A 166 -6.53 -1.76 20.10
N ALA A 167 -5.34 -1.72 19.50
CA ALA A 167 -4.25 -2.64 19.81
C ALA A 167 -3.85 -2.56 21.29
N TYR A 168 -3.86 -1.35 21.87
CA TYR A 168 -3.63 -1.14 23.31
C TYR A 168 -4.60 -1.90 24.21
N GLN A 169 -5.86 -2.08 23.78
CA GLN A 169 -6.84 -2.85 24.55
C GLN A 169 -6.62 -4.37 24.46
N VAL A 170 -5.87 -4.85 23.46
CA VAL A 170 -5.71 -6.27 23.16
C VAL A 170 -4.32 -6.80 23.53
N SER A 171 -3.26 -6.10 23.14
CA SER A 171 -1.88 -6.56 23.30
C SER A 171 -0.88 -5.41 23.19
N MET A 172 -0.03 -5.28 24.21
CA MET A 172 1.08 -4.33 24.20
C MET A 172 2.02 -4.53 23.02
N LEU A 173 2.24 -5.79 22.58
CA LEU A 173 3.08 -6.07 21.42
C LEU A 173 2.52 -5.41 20.15
N TYR A 174 1.21 -5.52 19.93
CA TYR A 174 0.56 -4.92 18.77
C TYR A 174 0.53 -3.40 18.85
N THR A 175 0.38 -2.84 20.06
CA THR A 175 0.52 -1.40 20.27
C THR A 175 1.91 -0.92 19.84
N ILE A 176 2.98 -1.59 20.31
CA ILE A 176 4.35 -1.24 19.96
C ILE A 176 4.55 -1.29 18.44
N VAL A 177 4.12 -2.37 17.78
CA VAL A 177 4.24 -2.51 16.32
C VAL A 177 3.47 -1.42 15.58
N ALA A 178 2.22 -1.14 15.96
CA ALA A 178 1.41 -0.11 15.32
C ALA A 178 1.97 1.30 15.55
N SER A 179 2.51 1.58 16.73
CA SER A 179 3.21 2.84 17.06
C SER A 179 4.48 3.02 16.23
N LEU A 180 5.31 1.98 16.08
CA LEU A 180 6.50 2.04 15.21
C LEU A 180 6.12 2.27 13.74
N MET A 181 5.04 1.64 13.28
CA MET A 181 4.48 1.88 11.95
C MET A 181 4.00 3.33 11.80
N MET A 182 3.38 3.93 12.83
CA MET A 182 2.98 5.34 12.81
C MET A 182 4.18 6.28 12.65
N ILE A 183 5.26 6.05 13.41
CA ILE A 183 6.50 6.85 13.29
C ILE A 183 7.01 6.80 11.85
N THR A 184 7.01 5.61 11.25
CA THR A 184 7.42 5.41 9.86
C THR A 184 6.52 6.17 8.88
N HIS A 185 5.19 6.13 9.07
CA HIS A 185 4.25 6.88 8.24
C HIS A 185 4.41 8.39 8.36
N ILE A 186 4.64 8.91 9.57
CA ILE A 186 4.90 10.34 9.79
C ILE A 186 6.18 10.76 9.07
N ALA A 187 7.26 9.97 9.21
CA ALA A 187 8.52 10.25 8.53
C ALA A 187 8.35 10.29 7.00
N TRP A 188 7.69 9.29 6.41
CA TRP A 188 7.43 9.26 4.96
C TRP A 188 6.55 10.41 4.49
N PHE A 189 5.50 10.74 5.23
CA PHE A 189 4.62 11.85 4.87
C PHE A 189 5.34 13.19 4.96
N SER A 190 6.18 13.38 5.98
CA SER A 190 6.99 14.60 6.13
C SER A 190 8.00 14.79 5.00
N GLU A 191 8.64 13.71 4.55
CA GLU A 191 9.56 13.75 3.41
C GLU A 191 8.80 14.10 2.12
N TRP A 192 7.62 13.51 1.92
CA TRP A 192 6.78 13.79 0.77
C TRP A 192 6.29 15.24 0.73
N THR A 193 5.81 15.78 1.86
CA THR A 193 5.37 17.18 1.94
C THR A 193 6.53 18.13 1.71
N TYR A 194 7.69 17.88 2.33
CA TYR A 194 8.90 18.69 2.16
C TYR A 194 9.33 18.76 0.69
N LYS A 195 9.43 17.61 0.01
CA LYS A 195 9.77 17.56 -1.42
C LYS A 195 8.81 18.39 -2.27
N ARG A 196 7.51 18.33 -1.97
CA ARG A 196 6.47 19.06 -2.70
C ARG A 196 6.48 20.57 -2.44
N LEU A 197 6.81 21.00 -1.23
CA LEU A 197 6.92 22.42 -0.88
C LEU A 197 8.16 23.07 -1.52
N LEU A 198 9.26 22.33 -1.63
CA LEU A 198 10.50 22.84 -2.21
C LEU A 198 10.57 22.78 -3.73
N THR A 199 9.85 21.84 -4.36
CA THR A 199 9.70 21.87 -5.81
C THR A 199 8.73 22.98 -6.19
N LYS A 200 9.26 24.19 -6.43
CA LYS A 200 8.48 25.25 -7.09
C LYS A 200 7.85 24.65 -8.34
N PRO A 201 6.54 24.87 -8.59
CA PRO A 201 5.96 24.49 -9.87
C PRO A 201 6.80 25.18 -10.94
N ARG A 202 7.41 24.37 -11.82
CA ARG A 202 8.09 24.89 -13.01
C ARG A 202 7.01 25.67 -13.75
N GLN A 203 7.06 26.99 -13.70
CA GLN A 203 6.21 27.80 -14.54
C GLN A 203 6.59 27.39 -15.96
N GLU A 204 5.70 26.66 -16.63
CA GLU A 204 5.87 26.39 -18.05
C GLU A 204 5.88 27.77 -18.70
N GLU A 205 7.07 28.21 -19.12
CA GLU A 205 7.19 29.41 -19.93
C GLU A 205 6.19 29.26 -21.07
N PRO A 206 5.32 30.27 -21.30
CA PRO A 206 4.35 30.20 -22.37
C PRO A 206 5.11 29.88 -23.65
N LYS A 207 4.77 28.76 -24.29
CA LYS A 207 5.30 28.43 -25.61
C LYS A 207 4.96 29.60 -26.51
N VAL A 208 5.95 30.44 -26.79
CA VAL A 208 5.84 31.49 -27.81
C VAL A 208 5.58 30.72 -29.10
N ILE A 209 4.34 30.75 -29.56
CA ILE A 209 3.97 30.23 -30.86
C ILE A 209 4.61 31.18 -31.86
N THR A 210 5.84 30.89 -32.27
CA THR A 210 6.47 31.58 -33.39
C THR A 210 5.68 31.17 -34.63
N SER A 211 4.75 32.04 -35.03
CA SER A 211 4.11 31.96 -36.34
C SER A 211 5.19 32.17 -37.39
N HIS A 212 5.67 31.08 -37.99
CA HIS A 212 6.40 31.18 -39.24
C HIS A 212 5.38 31.53 -40.33
N ALA A 213 5.37 32.81 -40.69
CA ALA A 213 4.82 33.32 -41.95
C ALA A 213 5.92 33.31 -43.01
#